data_AF-A0A2X2JZ52-F1
#
_entry.id   AF-A0A2X2JZ52-F1
#
_cell.length_a   1.000
_cell.length_b   1.000
_cell.length_c   1.000
_cell.angle_alpha   90.00
_cell.angle_beta   90.00
_cell.angle_gamma   90.00
#
_symmetry.space_group_name_H-M   'P 1'
#
loop_
_entity.id
_entity.type
_entity.pdbx_description
1 polymer ?
#
loop_
_entity_poly.entity_id
_entity_poly.type
_entity_poly.pdbx_seq_one_letter_code
_entity_poly.pdbx_strand_id
1 'polypeptide(L)'
;MKNKLLVLSLGALCVSQIWESNRASAVVSGEENPYKSESLKLNGKRSTTITSDKYEENLDMLISSLSFADYEKYEEPEYKEAVKKYQQKFMAEDDALKKFFSEEKKIKNRNTNTSNYLGLTHERYESIYNSLKNHREEFSKEIEEINNKNPVLKEYNNEEQTKADTELNTLENQVLMIGYTFYHSNKMK
;
A
#
# COMPACT_ATOMS: atom_id res chain seq x y z
N MET A 1 5.73 -26.40 1.91
CA MET A 1 4.60 -25.79 2.63
C MET A 1 3.77 -25.01 1.61
N LYS A 2 2.46 -25.25 1.52
CA LYS A 2 1.58 -24.53 0.59
C LYS A 2 1.37 -23.11 1.13
N ASN A 3 1.90 -22.11 0.42
CA ASN A 3 1.72 -20.71 0.78
C ASN A 3 0.24 -20.36 0.58
N LYS A 4 -0.46 -20.07 1.67
CA LYS A 4 -1.85 -19.62 1.63
C LYS A 4 -1.88 -18.21 1.03
N LEU A 5 -2.75 -18.03 0.03
CA LEU A 5 -3.02 -16.76 -0.62
C LEU A 5 -3.73 -15.84 0.38
N LEU A 6 -3.03 -14.81 0.87
CA LEU A 6 -3.65 -13.73 1.63
C LEU A 6 -3.75 -12.55 0.69
N VAL A 7 -4.98 -12.26 0.24
CA VAL A 7 -5.32 -10.98 -0.38
C VAL A 7 -5.29 -9.96 0.75
N LEU A 8 -4.08 -9.47 1.04
CA LEU A 8 -3.91 -8.36 1.96
C LEU A 8 -4.21 -7.10 1.19
N SER A 9 -5.28 -6.44 1.62
CA SER A 9 -5.69 -5.12 1.20
C SER A 9 -4.52 -4.14 1.15
N LEU A 10 -4.58 -3.17 0.24
CA LEU A 10 -3.51 -2.19 -0.02
C LEU A 10 -2.99 -1.49 1.25
N GLY A 11 -3.85 -1.26 2.26
CA GLY A 11 -3.46 -0.70 3.55
C GLY A 11 -2.52 -1.60 4.37
N ALA A 12 -2.65 -2.93 4.26
CA ALA A 12 -1.74 -3.86 4.90
C ALA A 12 -0.42 -4.04 4.12
N LEU A 13 -0.44 -3.85 2.81
CA LEU A 13 0.76 -3.89 1.95
C LEU A 13 1.70 -2.71 2.20
N CYS A 14 1.17 -1.50 2.31
CA CYS A 14 2.00 -0.29 2.34
C CYS A 14 2.79 -0.12 3.65
N VAL A 15 2.24 -0.47 4.81
CA VAL A 15 2.89 -0.14 6.10
C VAL A 15 3.67 -1.33 6.70
N SER A 16 3.19 -2.57 6.52
CA SER A 16 3.76 -3.71 7.25
C SER A 16 4.97 -4.39 6.57
N GLN A 17 5.15 -4.22 5.25
CA GLN A 17 6.12 -5.01 4.47
C GLN A 17 7.44 -4.30 4.13
N ILE A 18 7.51 -2.98 4.34
CA ILE A 18 8.68 -2.16 3.96
C ILE A 18 9.79 -2.28 5.01
N TRP A 19 9.42 -2.35 6.28
CA TRP A 19 10.35 -2.27 7.41
C TRP A 19 10.70 -3.62 8.03
N GLU A 20 9.76 -4.58 8.02
CA GLU A 20 10.02 -5.92 8.51
C GLU A 20 10.56 -6.81 7.39
N SER A 21 11.88 -7.01 7.38
CA SER A 21 12.58 -7.97 6.51
C SER A 21 12.10 -9.43 6.58
N ASN A 22 11.10 -9.76 7.42
CA ASN A 22 10.74 -11.13 7.75
C ASN A 22 9.28 -11.53 7.54
N ARG A 23 8.35 -10.64 7.21
CA ARG A 23 6.96 -11.08 6.95
C ARG A 23 6.30 -10.30 5.83
N ALA A 24 5.87 -11.11 4.87
CA ALA A 24 4.95 -10.79 3.79
C ALA A 24 5.60 -10.11 2.57
N SER A 25 5.83 -10.93 1.55
CA SER A 25 5.69 -10.52 0.16
C SER A 25 4.23 -10.79 -0.18
N ALA A 26 3.44 -9.76 -0.46
CA ALA A 26 2.12 -9.98 -1.05
C ALA A 26 2.05 -9.25 -2.39
N VAL A 27 2.24 -10.02 -3.46
CA VAL A 27 1.22 -10.31 -4.47
C VAL A 27 1.62 -11.67 -5.07
N VAL A 28 0.86 -12.72 -4.75
CA VAL A 28 1.05 -14.07 -5.28
C VAL A 28 0.21 -14.21 -6.55
N SER A 29 0.65 -13.60 -7.65
CA SER A 29 0.31 -14.13 -8.98
C SER A 29 1.39 -15.10 -9.50
N GLY A 30 2.59 -15.07 -8.89
CA GLY A 30 3.77 -15.77 -9.42
C GLY A 30 4.31 -15.17 -10.72
N GLU A 31 3.65 -14.12 -11.24
CA GLU A 31 4.10 -13.36 -12.40
C GLU A 31 5.18 -12.37 -11.98
N GLU A 32 6.21 -12.23 -12.80
CA GLU A 32 7.24 -11.22 -12.60
C GLU A 32 6.63 -9.82 -12.69
N ASN A 33 6.99 -8.93 -11.75
CA ASN A 33 6.52 -7.56 -11.76
C ASN A 33 7.07 -6.85 -13.02
N PRO A 34 6.20 -6.35 -13.93
CA PRO A 34 6.67 -5.70 -15.15
C PRO A 34 7.32 -4.34 -14.89
N TYR A 35 7.13 -3.75 -13.71
CA TYR A 35 7.70 -2.47 -13.32
C TYR A 35 9.01 -2.64 -12.57
N LYS A 36 9.94 -1.72 -12.82
CA LYS A 36 11.22 -1.66 -12.13
C LYS A 36 11.51 -0.21 -11.75
N SER A 37 11.91 0.01 -10.50
CA SER A 37 12.25 1.36 -10.04
C SER A 37 13.42 1.93 -10.83
N GLU A 38 13.23 3.15 -11.33
CA GLU A 38 14.27 3.92 -12.03
C GLU A 38 15.41 4.33 -11.08
N SER A 39 15.13 4.39 -9.78
CA SER A 39 16.14 4.70 -8.75
C SER A 39 17.30 3.70 -8.74
N LEU A 40 17.07 2.46 -9.19
CA LEU A 40 18.09 1.42 -9.29
C LEU A 40 19.23 1.75 -10.26
N LYS A 41 18.99 2.64 -11.23
CA LYS A 41 19.97 3.09 -12.22
C LYS A 41 20.81 4.27 -11.70
N LEU A 42 20.40 4.89 -10.60
CA LEU A 42 21.02 6.11 -10.09
C LEU A 42 22.27 5.81 -9.27
N ASN A 43 23.34 6.50 -9.63
CA ASN A 43 24.61 6.53 -8.92
C ASN A 43 24.75 7.89 -8.24
N GLY A 44 24.21 7.99 -7.02
CA GLY A 44 24.19 9.27 -6.31
C GLY A 44 25.37 9.47 -5.38
N LYS A 45 25.64 10.75 -5.08
CA LYS A 45 26.55 11.11 -3.98
C LYS A 45 25.85 10.91 -2.64
N ARG A 46 26.59 10.40 -1.66
CA ARG A 46 26.11 10.40 -0.28
C ARG A 46 26.13 11.82 0.27
N SER A 47 25.01 12.24 0.83
CA SER A 47 24.95 13.50 1.56
C SER A 47 25.84 13.39 2.80
N THR A 48 26.67 14.40 3.05
CA THR A 48 27.46 14.50 4.28
C THR A 48 26.65 15.08 5.45
N THR A 49 25.45 15.59 5.17
CA THR A 49 24.63 16.37 6.12
C THR A 49 23.36 15.63 6.56
N ILE A 50 22.80 14.78 5.69
CA ILE A 50 21.57 14.03 5.97
C ILE A 50 21.92 12.55 6.12
N THR A 51 21.54 11.97 7.26
CA THR A 51 21.72 10.54 7.54
C THR A 51 20.66 9.71 6.83
N SER A 52 21.00 8.45 6.53
CA SER A 52 20.06 7.45 5.98
C SER A 52 18.76 7.37 6.78
N ASP A 53 18.88 7.49 8.11
CA ASP A 53 17.77 7.31 9.05
C ASP A 53 16.74 8.45 8.93
N LYS A 54 17.17 9.66 8.53
CA LYS A 54 16.24 10.76 8.23
C LYS A 54 15.47 10.55 6.92
N TYR A 55 16.11 9.95 5.93
CA TYR A 55 15.41 9.59 4.69
C TYR A 55 14.40 8.47 4.94
N GLU A 56 14.76 7.53 5.81
CA GLU A 56 13.90 6.45 6.29
C GLU A 56 12.60 6.99 6.89
N GLU A 57 12.71 7.87 7.88
CA GLU A 57 11.58 8.49 8.58
C GLU A 57 10.68 9.30 7.62
N ASN A 58 11.28 10.07 6.70
CA ASN A 58 10.51 10.83 5.71
C ASN A 58 9.76 9.94 4.73
N LEU A 59 10.36 8.83 4.31
CA LEU A 59 9.69 7.86 3.45
C LEU A 59 8.55 7.16 4.18
N ASP A 60 8.75 6.79 5.45
CA ASP A 60 7.70 6.18 6.27
C ASP A 60 6.50 7.10 6.45
N MET A 61 6.76 8.38 6.74
CA MET A 61 5.71 9.40 6.82
C MET A 61 4.99 9.58 5.49
N LEU A 62 5.72 9.59 4.37
CA LEU A 62 5.12 9.66 3.04
C LEU A 62 4.23 8.45 2.78
N ILE A 63 4.74 7.23 2.95
CA ILE A 63 4.01 5.99 2.68
C ILE A 63 2.74 5.92 3.54
N SER A 64 2.84 6.33 4.81
CA SER A 64 1.69 6.44 5.71
C SER A 64 0.66 7.42 5.16
N SER A 65 1.08 8.58 4.64
CA SER A 65 0.17 9.57 4.06
C SER A 65 -0.46 9.14 2.72
N LEU A 66 0.22 8.26 1.96
CA LEU A 66 -0.28 7.73 0.69
C LEU A 66 -1.23 6.54 0.91
N SER A 67 -1.14 5.89 2.07
CA SER A 67 -2.03 4.82 2.49
C SER A 67 -3.41 5.38 2.80
N PHE A 68 -4.46 4.68 2.38
CA PHE A 68 -5.86 5.07 2.61
C PHE A 68 -6.58 3.95 3.38
N ALA A 69 -7.48 4.37 4.28
CA ALA A 69 -8.26 3.46 5.12
C ALA A 69 -9.42 2.79 4.35
N ASP A 70 -9.96 3.47 3.33
CA ASP A 70 -11.17 3.06 2.61
C ASP A 70 -10.87 2.04 1.50
N TYR A 71 -10.21 0.93 1.87
CA TYR A 71 -9.84 -0.12 0.92
C TYR A 71 -11.05 -0.83 0.33
N GLU A 72 -12.09 -1.05 1.14
CA GLU A 72 -13.28 -1.81 0.76
C GLU A 72 -13.94 -1.25 -0.51
N LYS A 73 -13.86 0.08 -0.69
CA LYS A 73 -14.32 0.77 -1.89
C LYS A 73 -13.67 0.26 -3.19
N TYR A 74 -12.42 -0.18 -3.13
CA TYR A 74 -11.64 -0.61 -4.29
C TYR A 74 -11.67 -2.12 -4.54
N GLU A 75 -12.53 -2.86 -3.82
CA GLU A 75 -12.76 -4.30 -4.08
C GLU A 75 -13.63 -4.55 -5.32
N GLU A 76 -14.31 -3.52 -5.83
CA GLU A 76 -15.14 -3.61 -7.04
C GLU A 76 -14.31 -4.04 -8.27
N PRO A 77 -14.86 -4.90 -9.14
CA PRO A 77 -14.12 -5.49 -10.26
C PRO A 77 -13.58 -4.45 -11.25
N GLU A 78 -14.24 -3.29 -11.37
CA GLU A 78 -13.85 -2.18 -12.24
C GLU A 78 -12.51 -1.55 -11.82
N TYR A 79 -12.20 -1.54 -10.51
CA TYR A 79 -10.95 -0.98 -10.00
C TYR A 79 -9.78 -1.97 -10.04
N LYS A 80 -10.06 -3.26 -10.24
CA LYS A 80 -9.09 -4.35 -10.11
C LYS A 80 -7.79 -4.11 -10.89
N GLU A 81 -7.89 -3.59 -12.11
CA GLU A 81 -6.72 -3.34 -12.96
C GLU A 81 -5.90 -2.15 -12.46
N ALA A 82 -6.54 -1.02 -12.16
CA ALA A 82 -5.90 0.18 -11.62
C ALA A 82 -5.22 -0.11 -10.27
N VAL A 83 -5.90 -0.86 -9.40
CA VAL A 83 -5.39 -1.34 -8.12
C VAL A 83 -4.16 -2.24 -8.32
N LYS A 84 -4.25 -3.25 -9.21
CA LYS A 84 -3.12 -4.14 -9.53
C LYS A 84 -1.92 -3.32 -10.04
N LYS A 85 -2.16 -2.38 -10.95
CA LYS A 85 -1.12 -1.52 -11.54
C LYS A 85 -0.43 -0.67 -10.47
N TYR A 86 -1.20 -0.01 -9.61
CA TYR A 86 -0.65 0.80 -8.52
C TYR A 86 0.16 -0.04 -7.53
N GLN A 87 -0.36 -1.22 -7.13
CA GLN A 87 0.37 -2.16 -6.27
C GLN A 87 1.70 -2.57 -6.88
N GLN A 88 1.71 -2.98 -8.15
CA GLN A 88 2.93 -3.42 -8.81
C GLN A 88 3.98 -2.29 -8.89
N LYS A 89 3.55 -1.06 -9.20
CA LYS A 89 4.45 0.11 -9.19
C LYS A 89 5.01 0.40 -7.80
N PHE A 90 4.18 0.32 -6.77
CA PHE A 90 4.62 0.49 -5.38
C PHE A 90 5.65 -0.58 -4.96
N MET A 91 5.38 -1.85 -5.29
CA MET A 91 6.30 -2.96 -4.99
C MET A 91 7.65 -2.80 -5.69
N ALA A 92 7.68 -2.25 -6.90
CA ALA A 92 8.93 -1.98 -7.61
C ALA A 92 9.81 -0.95 -6.86
N GLU A 93 9.19 0.04 -6.21
CA GLU A 93 9.89 1.02 -5.36
C GLU A 93 10.31 0.41 -4.02
N ASP A 94 9.46 -0.42 -3.40
CA ASP A 94 9.77 -1.15 -2.17
C ASP A 94 10.96 -2.11 -2.35
N ASP A 95 11.01 -2.86 -3.46
CA ASP A 95 12.14 -3.74 -3.79
C ASP A 95 13.46 -2.95 -3.93
N ALA A 96 13.39 -1.74 -4.50
CA ALA A 96 14.54 -0.84 -4.59
C ALA A 96 14.97 -0.33 -3.20
N LEU A 97 14.03 0.10 -2.36
CA LEU A 97 14.28 0.50 -0.98
C LEU A 97 14.94 -0.61 -0.16
N LYS A 98 14.39 -1.83 -0.21
CA LYS A 98 14.95 -3.02 0.46
C LYS A 98 16.39 -3.26 0.03
N LYS A 99 16.69 -3.14 -1.26
CA LYS A 99 18.06 -3.22 -1.76
C LYS A 99 18.94 -2.12 -1.15
N PHE A 100 18.51 -0.86 -1.18
CA PHE A 100 19.29 0.26 -0.65
C PHE A 100 19.55 0.16 0.86
N PHE A 101 18.56 -0.26 1.65
CA PHE A 101 18.75 -0.49 3.08
C PHE A 101 19.68 -1.68 3.36
N SER A 102 19.62 -2.74 2.54
CA SER A 102 20.56 -3.86 2.66
C SER A 102 22.00 -3.44 2.36
N GLU A 103 22.21 -2.55 1.37
CA GLU A 103 23.49 -1.94 1.06
C GLU A 103 23.98 -1.06 2.23
N GLU A 104 23.12 -0.20 2.79
CA GLU A 104 23.42 0.62 3.97
C GLU A 104 23.87 -0.21 5.17
N LYS A 105 23.14 -1.29 5.50
CA LYS A 105 23.50 -2.20 6.60
C LYS A 105 24.89 -2.82 6.40
N LYS A 106 25.23 -3.24 5.17
CA LYS A 106 26.57 -3.78 4.84
C LYS A 106 27.66 -2.73 4.98
N ILE A 107 27.39 -1.48 4.60
CA ILE A 107 28.33 -0.37 4.73
C ILE A 107 28.57 -0.04 6.21
N LYS A 108 27.52 0.02 7.03
CA LYS A 108 27.62 0.26 8.48
C LYS A 108 28.44 -0.85 9.18
N ASN A 109 28.33 -2.11 8.74
CA ASN A 109 28.97 -3.26 9.38
C ASN A 109 30.47 -3.49 9.07
N ARG A 110 31.13 -2.68 8.21
CA ARG A 110 32.58 -2.67 7.88
C ARG A 110 33.28 -4.01 7.55
N ASN A 111 32.57 -5.13 7.48
CA ASN A 111 33.12 -6.49 7.33
C ASN A 111 33.26 -6.97 5.87
N THR A 112 32.91 -6.15 4.89
CA THR A 112 32.94 -6.52 3.46
C THR A 112 33.55 -5.42 2.61
N ASN A 113 34.06 -5.75 1.43
CA ASN A 113 34.57 -4.77 0.46
C ASN A 113 33.42 -3.87 -0.01
N THR A 114 33.24 -2.72 0.63
CA THR A 114 32.07 -1.83 0.49
C THR A 114 32.18 -0.84 -0.66
N SER A 115 33.24 -0.91 -1.48
CA SER A 115 33.49 0.04 -2.58
C SER A 115 32.37 0.09 -3.62
N ASN A 116 31.58 -0.98 -3.74
CA ASN A 116 30.53 -1.12 -4.76
C ASN A 116 29.11 -0.87 -4.21
N TYR A 117 28.96 -0.64 -2.90
CA TYR A 117 27.66 -0.38 -2.28
C TYR A 117 27.46 1.12 -2.11
N LEU A 118 26.37 1.64 -2.67
CA LEU A 118 26.05 3.06 -2.63
C LEU A 118 25.06 3.38 -1.50
N GLY A 119 24.19 2.42 -1.14
CA GLY A 119 23.20 2.62 -0.09
C GLY A 119 22.08 3.57 -0.50
N LEU A 120 21.47 4.22 0.49
CA LEU A 120 20.39 5.19 0.29
C LEU A 120 20.98 6.58 0.10
N THR A 121 21.36 6.89 -1.14
CA THR A 121 21.86 8.20 -1.53
C THR A 121 20.72 9.20 -1.66
N HIS A 122 21.04 10.50 -1.65
CA HIS A 122 20.03 11.55 -1.77
C HIS A 122 19.24 11.43 -3.08
N GLU A 123 19.92 11.22 -4.20
CA GLU A 123 19.30 11.06 -5.52
C GLU A 123 18.37 9.83 -5.59
N ARG A 124 18.78 8.71 -4.98
CA ARG A 124 17.94 7.49 -4.90
C ARG A 124 16.70 7.75 -4.05
N TYR A 125 16.87 8.42 -2.91
CA TYR A 125 15.78 8.85 -2.05
C TYR A 125 14.79 9.76 -2.80
N GLU A 126 15.26 10.83 -3.44
CA GLU A 126 14.39 11.78 -4.14
C GLU A 126 13.65 11.12 -5.29
N SER A 127 14.33 10.23 -6.02
CA SER A 127 13.70 9.44 -7.08
C SER A 127 12.55 8.59 -6.55
N ILE A 128 12.75 7.85 -5.46
CA ILE A 128 11.70 7.02 -4.86
C ILE A 128 10.57 7.90 -4.33
N TYR A 129 10.90 8.97 -3.61
CA TYR A 129 9.93 9.89 -3.02
C TYR A 129 9.00 10.47 -4.10
N ASN A 130 9.56 10.93 -5.21
CA ASN A 130 8.80 11.48 -6.33
C ASN A 130 8.03 10.40 -7.09
N SER A 131 8.62 9.21 -7.33
CA SER A 131 7.91 8.08 -7.94
C SER A 131 6.66 7.70 -7.14
N LEU A 132 6.77 7.58 -5.81
CA LEU A 132 5.64 7.22 -4.95
C LEU A 132 4.49 8.23 -5.04
N LYS A 133 4.80 9.54 -5.07
CA LYS A 133 3.80 10.59 -5.27
C LYS A 133 3.15 10.50 -6.65
N ASN A 134 3.96 10.36 -7.70
CA ASN A 134 3.48 10.28 -9.07
C ASN A 134 2.59 9.05 -9.28
N HIS A 135 2.97 7.90 -8.74
CA HIS A 135 2.16 6.68 -8.79
C HIS A 135 0.80 6.87 -8.10
N ARG A 136 0.75 7.60 -6.98
CA ARG A 136 -0.52 7.89 -6.30
C ARG A 136 -1.40 8.83 -7.10
N GLU A 137 -0.81 9.85 -7.72
CA GLU A 137 -1.54 10.81 -8.56
C GLU A 137 -2.12 10.12 -9.81
N GLU A 138 -1.33 9.27 -10.46
CA GLU A 138 -1.78 8.45 -11.59
C GLU A 138 -2.95 7.54 -11.18
N PHE A 139 -2.83 6.86 -10.03
CA PHE A 139 -3.91 6.03 -9.48
C PHE A 139 -5.18 6.86 -9.23
N SER A 140 -5.09 8.04 -8.61
CA SER A 140 -6.26 8.91 -8.41
C SER A 140 -6.97 9.26 -9.71
N LYS A 141 -6.21 9.59 -10.77
CA LYS A 141 -6.78 9.92 -12.08
C LYS A 141 -7.47 8.72 -12.72
N GLU A 142 -6.87 7.54 -12.65
CA GLU A 142 -7.49 6.31 -13.15
C GLU A 142 -8.80 6.00 -12.43
N ILE A 143 -8.84 6.14 -11.10
CA ILE A 143 -10.06 5.97 -10.31
C ILE A 143 -11.13 6.98 -10.72
N GLU A 144 -10.77 8.25 -10.91
CA GLU A 144 -11.69 9.28 -11.36
C GLU A 144 -12.27 8.94 -12.74
N GLU A 145 -11.44 8.48 -13.67
CA GLU A 145 -11.89 8.03 -15.00
C GLU A 145 -12.84 6.84 -14.92
N ILE A 146 -12.58 5.88 -14.03
CA ILE A 146 -13.45 4.72 -13.80
C ILE A 146 -14.81 5.18 -13.24
N ASN A 147 -14.81 6.10 -12.27
CA ASN A 147 -16.03 6.62 -11.65
C ASN A 147 -16.87 7.43 -12.63
N ASN A 148 -16.22 8.20 -13.50
CA ASN A 148 -16.90 8.96 -14.55
C ASN A 148 -17.57 8.05 -15.59
N LYS A 149 -17.01 6.85 -15.85
CA LYS A 149 -17.60 5.84 -16.74
C LYS A 149 -18.67 4.99 -16.06
N ASN A 150 -18.61 4.85 -14.73
CA ASN A 150 -19.50 4.03 -13.92
C ASN A 150 -20.18 4.87 -12.82
N PRO A 151 -21.33 5.53 -13.09
CA PRO A 151 -21.98 6.43 -12.15
C PRO A 151 -22.33 5.81 -10.79
N VAL A 152 -22.54 4.48 -10.74
CA VAL A 152 -22.82 3.73 -9.51
C VAL A 152 -21.62 3.70 -8.57
N LEU A 153 -20.40 3.78 -9.11
CA LEU A 153 -19.16 3.79 -8.34
C LEU A 153 -18.74 5.19 -7.88
N LYS A 154 -19.49 6.22 -8.29
CA LYS A 154 -19.21 7.59 -7.90
C LYS A 154 -19.38 7.75 -6.40
N GLU A 155 -18.42 8.42 -5.78
CA GLU A 155 -18.48 8.73 -4.36
C GLU A 155 -19.72 9.54 -4.03
N TYR A 156 -20.39 9.12 -2.96
CA TYR A 156 -21.43 9.90 -2.34
C TYR A 156 -20.89 11.20 -1.78
N ASN A 157 -21.69 12.25 -1.87
CA ASN A 157 -21.46 13.42 -1.06
C ASN A 157 -21.84 13.13 0.42
N ASN A 158 -21.50 14.05 1.33
CA ASN A 158 -21.74 13.85 2.76
C ASN A 158 -23.20 13.55 3.12
N GLU A 159 -24.17 14.17 2.43
CA GLU A 159 -25.59 13.96 2.68
C GLU A 159 -26.04 12.58 2.19
N GLU A 160 -25.61 12.19 0.99
CA GLU A 160 -25.86 10.87 0.42
C GLU A 160 -25.26 9.76 1.29
N GLN A 161 -24.03 9.93 1.75
CA GLN A 161 -23.36 8.98 2.64
C GLN A 161 -24.11 8.85 3.97
N THR A 162 -24.45 9.98 4.61
CA THR A 162 -25.19 9.97 5.88
C THR A 162 -26.52 9.25 5.75
N LYS A 163 -27.21 9.43 4.62
CA LYS A 163 -28.47 8.75 4.35
C LYS A 163 -28.27 7.24 4.16
N ALA A 164 -27.29 6.84 3.35
CA ALA A 164 -26.97 5.43 3.13
C ALA A 164 -26.58 4.72 4.44
N ASP A 165 -25.74 5.36 5.26
CA ASP A 165 -25.32 4.85 6.57
C ASP A 165 -26.51 4.68 7.52
N THR A 166 -27.45 5.63 7.51
CA THR A 166 -28.67 5.56 8.33
C THR A 166 -29.57 4.40 7.90
N GLU A 167 -29.73 4.19 6.60
CA GLU A 167 -30.50 3.07 6.03
C GLU A 167 -29.85 1.72 6.39
N LEU A 168 -28.53 1.61 6.23
CA LEU A 168 -27.76 0.41 6.58
C LEU A 168 -27.87 0.10 8.08
N ASN A 169 -27.64 1.09 8.94
CA ASN A 169 -27.75 0.94 10.39
C ASN A 169 -29.17 0.53 10.83
N THR A 170 -30.20 1.05 10.15
CA THR A 170 -31.59 0.67 10.42
C THR A 170 -31.82 -0.80 10.10
N LEU A 171 -31.33 -1.27 8.96
CA LEU A 171 -31.42 -2.67 8.55
C LEU A 171 -30.64 -3.58 9.50
N GLU A 172 -29.41 -3.22 9.86
CA GLU A 172 -28.59 -3.96 10.81
C GLU A 172 -29.30 -4.12 12.16
N ASN A 173 -29.86 -3.03 12.70
CA ASN A 173 -30.62 -3.06 13.94
C ASN A 173 -31.85 -3.98 13.85
N GLN A 174 -32.57 -3.99 12.72
CA GLN A 174 -33.68 -4.91 12.52
C GLN A 174 -33.24 -6.38 12.53
N VAL A 175 -32.13 -6.70 11.86
CA VAL A 175 -31.56 -8.05 11.85
C VAL A 175 -31.08 -8.46 13.26
N LEU A 176 -30.42 -7.56 13.98
CA LEU A 176 -30.01 -7.79 15.37
C LEU A 176 -31.21 -8.08 16.27
N MET A 177 -32.31 -7.35 16.13
CA MET A 177 -33.55 -7.61 16.88
C MET A 177 -34.09 -9.02 16.61
N ILE A 178 -34.13 -9.46 15.35
CA ILE A 178 -34.53 -10.83 14.99
C ILE A 178 -33.61 -11.83 15.68
N GLY A 179 -32.29 -11.64 15.56
CA GLY A 179 -31.29 -12.48 16.22
C GLY A 179 -31.54 -12.60 17.72
N TYR A 180 -31.67 -11.47 18.43
CA TYR A 180 -31.95 -11.46 19.86
C TYR A 180 -33.26 -12.15 20.24
N THR A 181 -34.33 -11.90 19.47
CA THR A 181 -35.66 -12.44 19.72
C THR A 181 -35.66 -13.97 19.65
N PHE A 182 -35.01 -14.55 18.63
CA PHE A 182 -35.02 -15.99 18.41
C PHE A 182 -33.86 -16.75 19.08
N TYR A 183 -32.78 -16.07 19.45
CA TYR A 183 -31.66 -16.68 20.16
C TYR A 183 -32.04 -17.17 21.56
N HIS A 184 -32.89 -16.41 22.28
CA HIS A 184 -33.35 -16.79 23.61
C HIS A 184 -34.46 -17.86 23.57
N SER A 185 -35.28 -17.88 22.52
CA SER A 185 -36.36 -18.88 22.39
C SER A 185 -35.82 -20.29 22.13
N ASN A 186 -34.63 -20.43 21.54
CA ASN A 186 -33.98 -21.72 21.31
C ASN A 186 -33.17 -22.26 22.51
N LYS A 187 -32.83 -21.42 23.51
CA LYS A 187 -32.16 -21.86 24.75
C LYS A 187 -33.11 -22.40 25.83
N MET A 188 -34.41 -22.15 25.68
CA MET A 188 -35.46 -22.58 26.60
C MET A 188 -36.16 -23.89 26.16
N LYS A 189 -35.60 -24.59 25.17
CA LYS A 189 -35.96 -25.97 24.78
C LYS A 189 -34.80 -26.90 25.11
#